data_AF-A0A3N1J0V1-F1
#
_entry.id   AF-A0A3N1J0V1-F1
#
_cell.length_a   1.000
_cell.length_b   1.000
_cell.length_c   1.000
_cell.angle_alpha   90.00
_cell.angle_beta   90.00
_cell.angle_gamma   90.00
#
_symmetry.space_group_name_H-M   'P 1'
#
loop_
_entity.id
_entity.type
_entity.pdbx_description
1 polymer ?
#
loop_
_entity_poly.entity_id
_entity_poly.type
_entity_poly.pdbx_seq_one_letter_code
_entity_poly.pdbx_strand_id
1 'polypeptide(L)'
;MTGIAALVDQGKIGDAVHEARGLTPQRVRELLFASGGFMRDSAPYDEFFRRWYATLESPYLRAEAADWFCQAYLTELADVPGAEQFGPALSTDSKREVVAHLAREMRGRNISDWSKSPEEPLSKAQVRAWRDASYELGAVRMP
;
A
#
# COMPACT_ATOMS: atom_id res chain seq x y z
N MET A 1 -22.43 -14.41 -9.88
CA MET A 1 -21.51 -13.27 -10.07
C MET A 1 -20.13 -13.83 -10.30
N THR A 2 -19.50 -13.50 -11.43
CA THR A 2 -18.07 -13.77 -11.65
C THR A 2 -17.29 -12.84 -10.73
N GLY A 3 -16.62 -13.38 -9.72
CA GLY A 3 -15.81 -12.57 -8.80
C GLY A 3 -14.51 -12.07 -9.43
N ILE A 4 -13.89 -11.06 -8.82
CA ILE A 4 -12.62 -10.45 -9.27
C ILE A 4 -11.56 -11.52 -9.58
N ALA A 5 -11.37 -12.51 -8.70
CA ALA A 5 -10.44 -13.62 -8.93
C ALA A 5 -10.68 -14.35 -10.27
N ALA A 6 -11.95 -14.62 -10.62
CA ALA A 6 -12.29 -15.30 -11.87
C ALA A 6 -12.01 -14.43 -13.10
N LEU A 7 -12.12 -13.10 -12.99
CA LEU A 7 -11.74 -12.18 -14.06
C LEU A 7 -10.22 -12.16 -14.25
N VAL A 8 -9.47 -12.17 -13.14
CA VAL A 8 -7.99 -12.23 -13.13
C VAL A 8 -7.50 -13.55 -13.72
N ASP A 9 -8.06 -14.69 -13.30
CA ASP A 9 -7.75 -16.01 -13.87
C ASP A 9 -8.00 -16.09 -15.39
N GLN A 10 -8.97 -15.33 -15.89
CA GLN A 10 -9.29 -15.24 -17.32
C GLN A 10 -8.42 -14.23 -18.09
N GLY A 11 -7.50 -13.54 -17.42
CA GLY A 11 -6.70 -12.45 -18.01
C GLY A 11 -7.50 -11.19 -18.31
N LYS A 12 -8.73 -11.06 -17.81
CA LYS A 12 -9.59 -9.87 -18.00
C LYS A 12 -9.26 -8.78 -16.99
N ILE A 13 -7.99 -8.34 -17.00
CA ILE A 13 -7.45 -7.43 -15.98
C ILE A 13 -8.17 -6.08 -15.95
N GLY A 14 -8.56 -5.54 -17.12
CA GLY A 14 -9.31 -4.28 -17.19
C GLY A 14 -10.66 -4.35 -16.48
N ASP A 15 -11.41 -5.43 -16.70
CA ASP A 15 -12.71 -5.66 -16.06
C ASP A 15 -12.54 -5.88 -14.56
N ALA A 16 -11.51 -6.63 -14.15
CA ALA A 16 -11.18 -6.85 -12.75
C ALA A 16 -10.85 -5.52 -12.03
N VAL A 17 -10.04 -4.66 -12.64
CA VAL A 17 -9.71 -3.33 -12.10
C VAL A 17 -10.97 -2.46 -12.00
N HIS A 18 -11.87 -2.56 -12.99
CA HIS A 18 -13.14 -1.84 -12.96
C HIS A 18 -14.04 -2.31 -11.81
N GLU A 19 -14.19 -3.62 -11.61
CA GLU A 19 -14.96 -4.18 -10.48
C GLU A 19 -14.35 -3.84 -9.12
N ALA A 20 -13.02 -3.71 -9.04
CA ALA A 20 -12.33 -3.36 -7.81
C ALA A 20 -12.43 -1.87 -7.42
N ARG A 21 -13.05 -1.02 -8.25
CA ARG A 21 -13.19 0.41 -7.98
C ARG A 21 -14.03 0.67 -6.73
N GLY A 22 -13.52 1.53 -5.85
CA GLY A 22 -14.19 1.91 -4.61
C GLY A 22 -14.15 0.86 -3.51
N LEU A 23 -13.51 -0.30 -3.74
CA LEU A 23 -13.27 -1.29 -2.70
C LEU A 23 -12.05 -0.92 -1.86
N THR A 24 -12.10 -1.27 -0.58
CA THR A 24 -10.92 -1.15 0.30
C THR A 24 -9.88 -2.20 -0.06
N PRO A 25 -8.58 -1.95 0.21
CA PRO A 25 -7.55 -2.93 -0.08
C PRO A 25 -7.75 -4.28 0.60
N GLN A 26 -8.22 -4.29 1.85
CA GLN A 26 -8.62 -5.52 2.53
C GLN A 26 -9.68 -6.28 1.73
N ARG A 27 -10.72 -5.58 1.25
CA ARG A 27 -11.81 -6.23 0.51
C ARG A 27 -11.35 -6.79 -0.82
N VAL A 28 -10.43 -6.12 -1.50
CA VAL A 28 -9.82 -6.64 -2.74
C VAL A 28 -9.00 -7.90 -2.45
N ARG A 29 -8.17 -7.91 -1.40
CA ARG A 29 -7.41 -9.11 -0.99
C ARG A 29 -8.35 -10.29 -0.70
N GLU A 30 -9.41 -10.05 0.08
CA GLU A 30 -10.42 -11.07 0.36
C GLU A 30 -11.03 -11.60 -0.95
N LEU A 31 -11.48 -10.73 -1.86
CA LEU A 31 -12.12 -11.18 -3.09
C LEU A 31 -11.18 -11.90 -4.08
N LEU A 32 -9.88 -11.61 -4.01
CA LEU A 32 -8.87 -12.33 -4.79
C LEU A 32 -8.55 -13.71 -4.23
N PHE A 33 -8.48 -13.85 -2.91
CA PHE A 33 -7.95 -15.06 -2.27
C PHE A 33 -8.98 -15.85 -1.43
N ALA A 34 -10.24 -15.40 -1.33
CA ALA A 34 -11.29 -16.04 -0.52
C ALA A 34 -11.82 -17.37 -1.10
N SER A 35 -11.56 -17.66 -2.37
CA SER A 35 -11.89 -18.97 -2.94
C SER A 35 -10.71 -19.91 -2.74
N GLY A 36 -10.91 -21.00 -2.00
CA GLY A 36 -9.95 -22.11 -1.86
C GLY A 36 -9.63 -22.87 -3.16
N GLY A 37 -9.79 -22.23 -4.32
CA GLY A 37 -9.16 -22.64 -5.56
C GLY A 37 -7.71 -22.21 -5.54
N PHE A 38 -6.81 -23.13 -5.87
CA PHE A 38 -5.40 -22.81 -6.01
C PHE A 38 -5.23 -21.92 -7.25
N MET A 39 -4.68 -20.73 -7.04
CA MET A 39 -4.16 -19.87 -8.11
C MET A 39 -3.23 -20.71 -8.99
N ARG A 40 -3.52 -20.77 -10.29
CA ARG A 40 -2.76 -21.59 -11.25
C ARG A 40 -1.55 -20.86 -11.82
N ASP A 41 -1.65 -19.54 -11.90
CA ASP A 41 -0.64 -18.64 -12.43
C ASP A 41 -0.73 -17.32 -11.64
N SER A 42 0.39 -16.89 -11.09
CA SER A 42 0.52 -15.66 -10.30
C SER A 42 0.65 -14.41 -11.16
N ALA A 43 1.09 -14.53 -12.41
CA ALA A 43 1.39 -13.39 -13.27
C ALA A 43 0.17 -12.48 -13.51
N PRO A 44 -1.05 -13.00 -13.78
CA PRO A 44 -2.24 -12.16 -13.92
C PRO A 44 -2.61 -11.42 -12.63
N TYR A 45 -2.31 -12.01 -11.47
CA TYR A 45 -2.60 -11.40 -10.16
C TYR A 45 -1.61 -10.27 -9.82
N ASP A 46 -0.33 -10.43 -10.16
CA ASP A 46 0.65 -9.34 -10.12
C ASP A 46 0.24 -8.19 -11.04
N GLU A 47 -0.14 -8.50 -12.28
CA GLU A 47 -0.58 -7.49 -13.24
C GLU A 47 -1.82 -6.74 -12.76
N PHE A 48 -2.82 -7.47 -12.25
CA PHE A 48 -4.01 -6.87 -11.63
C PHE A 48 -3.62 -5.93 -10.49
N PHE A 49 -2.81 -6.40 -9.55
CA PHE A 49 -2.45 -5.61 -8.38
C PHE A 49 -1.72 -4.32 -8.79
N ARG A 50 -0.72 -4.40 -9.67
CA ARG A 50 0.02 -3.22 -10.16
C ARG A 50 -0.92 -2.19 -10.80
N ARG A 51 -1.85 -2.64 -11.65
CA ARG A 51 -2.78 -1.74 -12.34
C ARG A 51 -3.81 -1.14 -11.38
N TRP A 52 -4.38 -1.94 -10.49
CA TRP A 52 -5.33 -1.47 -9.50
C TRP A 52 -4.66 -0.50 -8.51
N TYR A 53 -3.48 -0.83 -7.99
CA TYR A 53 -2.70 0.04 -7.11
C TYR A 53 -2.41 1.40 -7.74
N ALA A 54 -2.08 1.44 -9.04
CA ALA A 54 -1.85 2.68 -9.77
C ALA A 54 -3.11 3.59 -9.88
N THR A 55 -4.32 3.04 -9.71
CA THR A 55 -5.56 3.83 -9.69
C THR A 55 -5.86 4.47 -8.33
N LEU A 56 -5.17 4.06 -7.26
CA LEU A 56 -5.38 4.64 -5.94
C LEU A 56 -4.74 6.02 -5.90
N GLU A 57 -5.52 7.06 -5.60
CA GLU A 57 -5.00 8.44 -5.49
C GLU A 57 -4.65 8.81 -4.04
N SER A 58 -5.34 8.19 -3.07
CA SER A 58 -5.09 8.43 -1.65
C SER A 58 -3.77 7.78 -1.21
N PRO A 59 -2.82 8.54 -0.63
CA PRO A 59 -1.58 7.96 -0.12
C PRO A 59 -1.85 6.96 1.02
N TYR A 60 -2.92 7.15 1.80
CA TYR A 60 -3.31 6.22 2.86
C TYR A 60 -3.81 4.88 2.30
N LEU A 61 -4.66 4.92 1.26
CA LEU A 61 -5.14 3.70 0.60
C LEU A 61 -4.01 2.96 -0.12
N ARG A 62 -3.04 3.69 -0.68
CA ARG A 62 -1.82 3.09 -1.24
C ARG A 62 -0.99 2.40 -0.17
N ALA A 63 -0.75 3.04 0.98
CA ALA A 63 -0.01 2.42 2.07
C ALA A 63 -0.72 1.18 2.63
N GLU A 64 -2.04 1.25 2.80
CA GLU A 64 -2.85 0.10 3.20
C GLU A 64 -2.78 -1.03 2.16
N ALA A 65 -2.89 -0.72 0.87
CA ALA A 65 -2.76 -1.70 -0.20
C ALA A 65 -1.36 -2.34 -0.24
N ALA A 66 -0.31 -1.55 -0.07
CA ALA A 66 1.06 -2.06 -0.04
C ALA A 66 1.28 -3.00 1.15
N ASP A 67 0.73 -2.69 2.33
CA ASP A 67 0.83 -3.58 3.50
C ASP A 67 0.06 -4.88 3.31
N TRP A 68 -1.18 -4.81 2.81
CA TRP A 68 -1.98 -6.00 2.53
C TRP A 68 -1.33 -6.89 1.48
N PHE A 69 -0.76 -6.34 0.41
CA PHE A 69 -0.22 -7.14 -0.69
C PHE A 69 1.26 -7.48 -0.54
N CYS A 70 2.02 -6.80 0.32
CA CYS A 70 3.40 -7.21 0.65
C CYS A 70 3.44 -8.65 1.15
N GLN A 71 2.49 -9.05 2.02
CA GLN A 71 2.37 -10.45 2.45
C GLN A 71 2.05 -11.39 1.28
N ALA A 72 1.27 -10.94 0.30
CA ALA A 72 0.96 -11.74 -0.88
C ALA A 72 2.19 -12.01 -1.73
N TYR A 73 3.06 -11.02 -1.95
CA TYR A 73 4.34 -11.22 -2.64
C TYR A 73 5.30 -12.17 -1.91
N LEU A 74 5.12 -12.36 -0.60
CA LEU A 74 5.91 -13.32 0.18
C LEU A 74 5.27 -14.71 0.28
N THR A 75 4.03 -14.88 -0.18
CA THR A 75 3.28 -16.12 -0.03
C THR A 75 2.56 -16.51 -1.32
N GLU A 76 1.40 -15.90 -1.60
CA GLU A 76 0.56 -16.26 -2.74
C GLU A 76 1.23 -15.96 -4.10
N LEU A 77 2.00 -14.87 -4.22
CA LEU A 77 2.66 -14.40 -5.46
C LEU A 77 4.19 -14.59 -5.41
N ALA A 78 4.69 -15.52 -4.59
CA ALA A 78 6.12 -15.69 -4.36
C ALA A 78 6.90 -16.18 -5.60
N ASP A 79 6.23 -16.76 -6.59
CA ASP A 79 6.77 -17.21 -7.87
C ASP A 79 6.94 -16.09 -8.90
N VAL A 80 6.41 -14.89 -8.64
CA VAL A 80 6.62 -13.72 -9.50
C VAL A 80 8.10 -13.29 -9.41
N PRO A 81 8.78 -13.08 -10.56
CA PRO A 81 10.17 -12.63 -10.55
C PRO A 81 10.37 -11.35 -9.74
N GLY A 82 11.21 -11.42 -8.72
CA GLY A 82 11.53 -10.28 -7.85
C GLY A 82 10.48 -9.95 -6.78
N ALA A 83 9.52 -10.85 -6.52
CA ALA A 83 8.46 -10.66 -5.52
C ALA A 83 9.00 -10.30 -4.12
N GLU A 84 10.06 -10.99 -3.70
CA GLU A 84 10.71 -10.82 -2.40
C GLU A 84 11.32 -9.42 -2.22
N GLN A 85 11.72 -8.73 -3.30
CA GLN A 85 12.17 -7.34 -3.25
C GLN A 85 11.01 -6.36 -3.45
N PHE A 86 10.06 -6.69 -4.32
CA PHE A 86 9.00 -5.77 -4.73
C PHE A 86 8.03 -5.43 -3.61
N GLY A 87 7.52 -6.44 -2.86
CA GLY A 87 6.57 -6.22 -1.77
C GLY A 87 7.11 -5.29 -0.67
N PRO A 88 8.31 -5.56 -0.11
CA PRO A 88 8.92 -4.71 0.91
C PRO A 88 9.26 -3.30 0.41
N ALA A 89 9.75 -3.17 -0.83
CA ALA A 89 10.02 -1.87 -1.44
C ALA A 89 8.75 -1.03 -1.55
N LEU A 90 7.65 -1.64 -2.02
CA LEU A 90 6.36 -0.98 -2.16
C LEU A 90 5.78 -0.52 -0.81
N SER A 91 5.85 -1.37 0.23
CA SER A 91 5.42 -0.99 1.59
C SER A 91 6.26 0.18 2.14
N THR A 92 7.57 0.17 1.90
CA THR A 92 8.46 1.25 2.34
C THR A 92 8.14 2.57 1.62
N ASP A 93 8.03 2.54 0.29
CA ASP A 93 7.83 3.74 -0.51
C ASP A 93 6.44 4.35 -0.30
N SER A 94 5.40 3.54 -0.14
CA SER A 94 4.06 4.02 0.18
C SER A 94 3.98 4.68 1.57
N LYS A 95 4.66 4.12 2.58
CA LYS A 95 4.77 4.76 3.90
C LYS A 95 5.53 6.09 3.83
N ARG A 96 6.60 6.16 3.04
CA ARG A 96 7.30 7.42 2.77
C ARG A 96 6.38 8.45 2.10
N GLU A 97 5.51 8.02 1.18
CA GLU A 97 4.53 8.89 0.53
C GLU A 97 3.51 9.45 1.53
N VAL A 98 3.00 8.63 2.45
CA VAL A 98 2.12 9.07 3.55
C VAL A 98 2.83 10.10 4.43
N VAL A 99 4.05 9.82 4.86
CA VAL A 99 4.84 10.76 5.68
C VAL A 99 5.06 12.08 4.93
N ALA A 100 5.40 12.03 3.64
CA ALA A 100 5.60 13.23 2.83
C ALA A 100 4.29 14.00 2.58
N HIS A 101 3.15 13.31 2.48
CA HIS A 101 1.83 13.93 2.40
C HIS A 101 1.49 14.63 3.72
N LEU A 102 1.60 13.94 4.86
CA LEU A 102 1.39 14.51 6.18
C LEU A 102 2.31 15.72 6.44
N ALA A 103 3.60 15.62 6.12
CA ALA A 103 4.54 16.73 6.26
C ALA A 103 4.16 17.96 5.43
N ARG A 104 3.51 17.77 4.26
CA ARG A 104 3.02 18.85 3.41
C ARG A 104 1.75 19.49 3.97
N GLU A 105 0.79 18.68 4.40
CA GLU A 105 -0.45 19.15 5.04
C GLU A 105 -0.15 19.90 6.34
N MET A 106 0.85 19.43 7.10
CA MET A 106 1.27 20.01 8.38
C MET A 106 2.27 21.17 8.26
N ARG A 107 2.58 21.68 7.05
CA ARG A 107 3.69 22.60 6.74
C ARG A 107 4.11 23.57 7.86
N GLY A 108 5.11 23.11 8.63
CA GLY A 108 5.83 23.87 9.64
C GLY A 108 7.05 23.11 10.17
N ARG A 109 8.05 22.82 9.32
CA ARG A 109 9.42 22.33 9.63
C ARG A 109 9.61 21.02 10.44
N ASN A 110 8.57 20.38 10.97
CA ASN A 110 8.78 19.37 12.02
C ASN A 110 8.78 17.89 11.56
N ILE A 111 8.48 17.57 10.30
CA ILE A 111 8.15 16.19 9.87
C ILE A 111 8.94 15.68 8.65
N SER A 112 9.54 16.54 7.83
CA SER A 112 10.28 16.10 6.62
C SER A 112 11.43 15.12 6.92
N ASP A 113 12.00 15.23 8.12
CA ASP A 113 13.13 14.43 8.58
C ASP A 113 12.72 12.99 8.97
N TRP A 114 11.40 12.69 8.98
CA TRP A 114 10.85 11.36 9.29
C TRP A 114 11.17 10.32 8.21
N SER A 115 11.35 10.74 6.96
CA SER A 115 11.58 9.84 5.82
C SER A 115 12.98 9.22 5.77
N LYS A 116 13.93 9.75 6.57
CA LYS A 116 15.34 9.34 6.61
C LYS A 116 15.74 8.54 7.85
N SER A 117 14.82 8.32 8.79
CA SER A 117 15.06 7.46 9.94
C SER A 117 14.76 6.01 9.54
N PRO A 118 15.61 5.01 9.87
CA PRO A 118 16.69 5.02 10.87
C PRO A 118 18.09 5.39 10.34
N GLU A 119 18.24 5.65 9.04
CA GLU A 119 19.54 5.84 8.37
C GLU A 119 20.30 7.07 8.90
N GLU A 120 19.58 8.13 9.27
CA GLU A 120 20.10 9.32 9.94
C GLU A 120 19.44 9.50 11.33
N PRO A 121 20.13 9.15 12.44
CA PRO A 121 19.57 9.29 13.79
C PRO A 121 19.25 10.73 14.14
N LEU A 122 18.12 10.94 14.83
CA LEU A 122 17.58 12.27 15.12
C LEU A 122 18.37 13.00 16.21
N SER A 123 18.61 14.28 16.00
CA SER A 123 19.10 15.20 17.03
C SER A 123 18.04 15.48 18.10
N LYS A 124 18.48 15.96 19.28
CA LYS A 124 17.57 16.35 20.38
C LYS A 124 16.55 17.41 20.00
N ALA A 125 16.90 18.31 19.08
CA ALA A 125 15.98 19.33 18.57
C ALA A 125 14.88 18.70 17.70
N GLN A 126 15.26 17.76 16.84
CA GLN A 126 14.32 16.99 16.02
C GLN A 126 13.39 16.16 16.90
N VAL A 127 13.89 15.49 17.95
CA VAL A 127 13.05 14.74 18.89
C VAL A 127 11.97 15.61 19.56
N ARG A 128 12.28 16.87 19.90
CA ARG A 128 11.28 17.80 20.48
C ARG A 128 10.24 18.22 19.44
N ALA A 129 10.69 18.59 18.24
CA ALA A 129 9.81 18.89 17.12
C ALA A 129 8.87 17.71 16.80
N TRP A 130 9.35 16.48 16.89
CA TRP A 130 8.56 15.26 16.72
C TRP A 130 7.49 15.11 17.79
N ARG A 131 7.83 15.36 19.05
CA ARG A 131 6.87 15.31 20.15
C ARG A 131 5.74 16.31 19.97
N ASP A 132 6.07 17.52 19.54
CA ASP A 132 5.06 18.57 19.38
C ASP A 132 4.17 18.29 18.16
N ALA A 133 4.76 17.80 17.06
CA ALA A 133 4.02 17.34 15.88
C ALA A 133 3.08 16.15 16.15
N SER A 134 3.45 15.23 17.05
CA SER A 134 2.58 14.09 17.38
C SER A 134 1.31 14.52 18.13
N TYR A 135 1.39 15.58 18.94
CA TYR A 135 0.19 16.17 19.56
C TYR A 135 -0.71 16.85 18.54
N GLU A 136 -0.13 17.53 17.54
CA GLU A 136 -0.89 18.13 16.44
C GLU A 136 -1.60 17.06 15.59
N LEU A 137 -0.91 15.97 15.27
CA LEU A 137 -1.47 14.80 14.57
C LEU A 137 -2.63 14.15 15.33
N GLY A 138 -2.50 14.00 16.65
CA GLY A 138 -3.59 13.46 17.48
C GLY A 138 -4.86 14.33 17.48
N ALA A 139 -4.75 15.60 17.10
CA ALA A 139 -5.88 16.52 16.98
C ALA A 139 -6.51 16.54 15.57
N VAL A 140 -5.86 15.95 14.57
CA VAL A 140 -6.40 15.86 13.20
C VAL A 140 -7.55 14.87 13.19
N ARG A 141 -8.75 15.34 12.80
CA ARG A 141 -9.88 14.45 12.53
C ARG A 141 -9.75 13.87 11.12
N MET A 142 -9.54 12.57 11.05
CA MET A 142 -9.68 11.81 9.82
C MET A 142 -11.17 11.71 9.45
N PRO A 143 -11.54 11.77 8.16
CA PRO A 143 -12.91 11.62 7.70
C PRO A 143 -13.51 10.25 8.01
#